data_AF-A0A7Y2ALU7-F1
#
_entry.id   AF-A0A7Y2ALU7-F1
#
_cell.length_a   1.000
_cell.length_b   1.000
_cell.length_c   1.000
_cell.angle_alpha   90.00
_cell.angle_beta   90.00
_cell.angle_gamma   90.00
#
_symmetry.space_group_name_H-M   'P 1'
#
loop_
_entity.id
_entity.type
_entity.pdbx_description
1 polymer ?
#
loop_
_entity_poly.entity_id
_entity_poly.type
_entity_poly.pdbx_seq_one_letter_code
_entity_poly.pdbx_strand_id
1 'polypeptide(L)'
;MAKSLKKLIGKIHPGDCIEGMKKVPDQSVQLVFADPPFNIGYDYDEYDDRLESQKYVDWSHQWMSEVHRILDDRGTFWLAIGDEYAAELKLEAQKVGFHPRSWVIWYYTFGVHCKTKFTRSHAHLFYFVKDPKEFTFHPQAVAVPSARQLVYGDKRANPKGRMPDDTWILRPQDCVDGFTPDEDMWYFPRVAGTFKERAGFHGCQMPEQLMGRIIRACSNPGDVVVDPFSGSSTTITVAKKLGREFFSFELSKDYVKLGTKRVEGACVGDVLDGSEEPKVSAPATNGSRKTAKKKQVTTSPELPNLLFDLEEAQNESQSIVEAFADANRGFSVDRLIADPLLNEDFQLQCDRRSVPGTGAERNRFLFRLRKSGKLKRAGIETSKRTSIGWDQMEPFLFAAEIAWRQVSDLYANMSLDELLSDPRLAAKFDKLAKAYSPGFSPLEYRWAALKLRKEGSKGRSRASAATPKQLGIRKFKKGDVTSLRKVDFACISRGPGIYALRDAQQQYFYAGETTDLRSRLQAQFCESTRACWPESALKQEGLELAIVPVPSITDARLARQSRLLKWYQPTWNFNERLAV
;
A
#
# COMPACT_ATOMS: atom_id res chain seq x y z
N MET A 1 12.13 29.02 30.11
CA MET A 1 12.98 27.86 29.71
C MET A 1 14.44 28.14 30.05
N ALA A 2 15.08 27.27 30.84
CA ALA A 2 16.49 27.39 31.22
C ALA A 2 17.44 27.38 30.02
N LYS A 3 18.60 28.04 30.13
CA LYS A 3 19.59 28.16 29.04
C LYS A 3 20.14 26.81 28.58
N SER A 4 20.25 25.83 29.49
CA SER A 4 20.64 24.44 29.19
C SER A 4 19.59 23.74 28.34
N LEU A 5 18.31 23.80 28.71
CA LEU A 5 17.22 23.17 27.95
C LEU A 5 17.09 23.77 26.54
N LYS A 6 17.21 25.10 26.39
CA LYS A 6 17.17 25.76 25.06
C LYS A 6 18.21 25.22 24.06
N LYS A 7 19.35 24.70 24.54
CA LYS A 7 20.37 24.11 23.66
C LYS A 7 20.00 22.73 23.15
N LEU A 8 19.10 22.04 23.85
CA LEU A 8 18.68 20.68 23.53
C LEU A 8 17.54 20.66 22.51
N ILE A 9 16.64 21.65 22.57
CA ILE A 9 15.44 21.72 21.74
C ILE A 9 15.76 21.65 20.23
N GLY A 10 14.91 20.92 19.51
CA GLY A 10 14.89 20.78 18.07
C GLY A 10 15.85 19.74 17.51
N LYS A 11 16.49 18.92 18.37
CA LYS A 11 17.60 18.04 17.97
C LYS A 11 17.51 16.63 18.53
N ILE A 12 18.14 15.71 17.80
CA ILE A 12 18.51 14.38 18.27
C ILE A 12 19.95 14.47 18.77
N HIS A 13 20.18 14.16 20.05
CA HIS A 13 21.51 14.19 20.65
C HIS A 13 22.15 12.82 20.59
N PRO A 14 23.31 12.67 19.93
CA PRO A 14 24.01 11.39 19.89
C PRO A 14 24.54 11.02 21.28
N GLY A 15 24.34 9.78 21.70
CA GLY A 15 24.90 9.20 22.92
C GLY A 15 23.85 8.58 23.85
N ASP A 16 24.35 8.12 25.00
CA ASP A 16 23.53 7.45 26.01
C ASP A 16 22.46 8.37 26.61
N CYS A 17 21.24 7.84 26.73
CA CYS A 17 20.08 8.61 27.19
C CYS A 17 20.16 8.99 28.66
N ILE A 18 20.77 8.18 29.52
CA ILE A 18 20.92 8.47 30.96
C ILE A 18 21.91 9.62 31.14
N GLU A 19 23.08 9.54 30.50
CA GLU A 19 24.08 10.60 30.51
C GLU A 19 23.60 11.89 29.84
N GLY A 20 22.75 11.76 28.83
CA GLY A 20 22.06 12.86 28.17
C GLY A 20 21.06 13.54 29.10
N MET A 21 20.17 12.78 29.72
CA MET A 21 19.11 13.29 30.60
C MET A 21 19.68 13.95 31.86
N LYS A 22 20.80 13.49 32.43
CA LYS A 22 21.48 14.17 33.56
C LYS A 22 21.79 15.65 33.32
N LYS A 23 21.89 16.07 32.05
CA LYS A 23 22.16 17.47 31.65
C LYS A 23 20.88 18.29 31.44
N VAL A 24 19.72 17.64 31.44
CA VAL A 24 18.40 18.25 31.34
C VAL A 24 18.00 18.74 32.73
N PRO A 25 17.53 20.00 32.88
CA PRO A 25 17.03 20.50 34.15
C PRO A 25 15.84 19.69 34.69
N ASP A 26 15.75 19.58 36.01
CA ASP A 26 14.59 19.03 36.71
C ASP A 26 13.31 19.76 36.29
N GLN A 27 12.19 19.03 36.27
CA GLN A 27 10.86 19.59 36.04
C GLN A 27 10.74 20.54 34.83
N SER A 28 11.31 20.14 33.70
CA SER A 28 11.41 20.99 32.51
C SER A 28 10.79 20.39 31.24
N VAL A 29 10.23 19.18 31.34
CA VAL A 29 9.61 18.41 30.26
C VAL A 29 8.16 18.08 30.64
N GLN A 30 7.24 18.11 29.68
CA GLN A 30 5.81 17.85 29.92
C GLN A 30 5.38 16.44 29.51
N LEU A 31 6.02 15.87 28.48
CA LEU A 31 5.67 14.54 27.99
C LEU A 31 6.92 13.76 27.62
N VAL A 32 7.04 12.54 28.13
CA VAL A 32 8.03 11.56 27.68
C VAL A 32 7.31 10.35 27.11
N PHE A 33 7.72 9.91 25.91
CA PHE A 33 7.35 8.62 25.35
C PHE A 33 8.63 7.81 25.16
N ALA A 34 8.71 6.63 25.77
CA ALA A 34 9.86 5.74 25.67
C ALA A 34 9.46 4.43 24.97
N ASP A 35 10.21 4.08 23.93
CA ASP A 35 10.19 2.77 23.25
C ASP A 35 11.59 2.14 23.39
N PRO A 36 11.96 1.68 24.59
CA PRO A 36 13.28 1.09 24.83
C PRO A 36 13.48 -0.19 24.01
N PRO A 37 14.72 -0.69 23.89
CA PRO A 37 14.98 -2.07 23.49
C PRO A 37 14.19 -3.05 24.38
N PHE A 38 13.51 -4.04 23.80
CA PHE A 38 12.61 -4.95 24.54
C PHE A 38 13.35 -6.13 25.21
N ASN A 39 14.68 -6.19 25.05
CA ASN A 39 15.52 -7.29 25.54
C ASN A 39 15.09 -8.66 25.00
N ILE A 40 14.81 -8.70 23.68
CA ILE A 40 14.35 -9.89 22.96
C ILE A 40 15.38 -10.40 21.94
N GLY A 41 16.59 -9.84 21.97
CA GLY A 41 17.67 -10.14 21.05
C GLY A 41 17.50 -9.54 19.66
N TYR A 42 16.82 -8.40 19.56
CA TYR A 42 16.77 -7.62 18.34
C TYR A 42 18.18 -7.11 17.97
N ASP A 43 18.50 -7.14 16.68
CA ASP A 43 19.82 -6.77 16.16
C ASP A 43 19.88 -5.26 15.92
N TYR A 44 20.36 -4.52 16.93
CA TYR A 44 20.71 -3.11 16.80
C TYR A 44 22.18 -2.98 16.36
N ASP A 45 22.52 -1.86 15.73
CA ASP A 45 23.87 -1.59 15.25
C ASP A 45 24.87 -1.32 16.39
N GLU A 46 24.45 -0.65 17.46
CA GLU A 46 25.34 -0.19 18.54
C GLU A 46 24.91 -0.70 19.95
N TYR A 47 23.89 -1.55 20.06
CA TYR A 47 23.34 -2.01 21.36
C TYR A 47 23.07 -3.52 21.39
N ASP A 48 23.44 -4.17 22.50
CA ASP A 48 23.14 -5.59 22.75
C ASP A 48 21.78 -5.76 23.46
N ASP A 49 20.78 -6.24 22.72
CA ASP A 49 19.41 -6.47 23.21
C ASP A 49 19.24 -7.83 23.92
N ARG A 50 20.32 -8.40 24.49
CA ARG A 50 20.31 -9.65 25.26
C ARG A 50 20.98 -9.50 26.61
N LEU A 51 20.60 -8.45 27.34
CA LEU A 51 21.03 -8.25 28.70
C LEU A 51 20.44 -9.31 29.63
N GLU A 52 21.23 -9.69 30.63
CA GLU A 52 20.75 -10.49 31.75
C GLU A 52 19.59 -9.77 32.45
N SER A 53 18.55 -10.52 32.84
CA SER A 53 17.26 -9.96 33.22
C SER A 53 17.33 -8.91 34.32
N GLN A 54 18.11 -9.14 35.38
CA GLN A 54 18.22 -8.16 36.45
C GLN A 54 18.95 -6.89 35.98
N LYS A 55 20.00 -7.04 35.17
CA LYS A 55 20.70 -5.89 34.58
C LYS A 55 19.79 -5.04 33.69
N TYR A 56 18.91 -5.66 32.91
CA TYR A 56 17.95 -4.94 32.09
C TYR A 56 16.95 -4.15 32.95
N VAL A 57 16.44 -4.76 34.02
CA VAL A 57 15.52 -4.11 34.96
C VAL A 57 16.22 -2.96 35.70
N ASP A 58 17.45 -3.16 36.19
CA ASP A 58 18.24 -2.15 36.89
C ASP A 58 18.60 -0.98 35.97
N TRP A 59 19.02 -1.26 34.73
CA TRP A 59 19.23 -0.24 33.70
C TRP A 59 17.93 0.52 33.41
N SER A 60 16.80 -0.20 33.37
CA SER A 60 15.50 0.41 33.14
C SER A 60 15.06 1.35 34.25
N HIS A 61 15.30 0.96 35.50
CA HIS A 61 15.10 1.81 36.66
C HIS A 61 15.91 3.12 36.57
N GLN A 62 17.15 3.07 36.09
CA GLN A 62 18.02 4.25 35.99
C GLN A 62 17.48 5.27 34.99
N TRP A 63 17.15 4.87 33.75
CA TRP A 63 16.61 5.82 32.78
C TRP A 63 15.21 6.30 33.17
N MET A 64 14.37 5.45 33.78
CA MET A 64 13.06 5.88 34.31
C MET A 64 13.19 6.92 35.43
N SER A 65 14.21 6.79 36.29
CA SER A 65 14.50 7.76 37.35
C SER A 65 14.82 9.14 36.78
N GLU A 66 15.62 9.18 35.71
CA GLU A 66 15.91 10.43 35.01
C GLU A 66 14.68 11.00 34.30
N VAL A 67 13.84 10.15 33.68
CA VAL A 67 12.55 10.57 33.11
C VAL A 67 11.65 11.20 34.18
N HIS A 68 11.56 10.60 35.37
CA HIS A 68 10.80 11.14 36.49
C HIS A 68 11.35 12.49 36.97
N ARG A 69 12.68 12.65 37.04
CA ARG A 69 13.33 13.90 37.45
C ARG A 69 13.03 15.04 36.48
N ILE A 70 13.16 14.80 35.17
CA ILE A 70 13.01 15.85 34.14
C ILE A 70 11.55 16.24 33.88
N LEU A 71 10.59 15.34 34.13
CA LEU A 71 9.17 15.65 34.02
C LEU A 71 8.75 16.68 35.07
N ASP A 72 7.95 17.67 34.67
CA ASP A 72 7.27 18.54 35.63
C ASP A 72 6.15 17.79 36.37
N ASP A 73 5.60 18.40 37.42
CA ASP A 73 4.60 17.76 38.28
C ASP A 73 3.30 17.39 37.52
N ARG A 74 3.00 18.10 36.42
CA ARG A 74 1.85 17.82 35.54
C ARG A 74 2.19 16.84 34.41
N GLY A 75 3.43 16.37 34.41
CA GLY A 75 4.05 15.61 33.35
C GLY A 75 3.50 14.21 33.22
N THR A 76 3.53 13.73 31.98
CA THR A 76 3.06 12.39 31.62
C THR A 76 4.21 11.56 31.06
N PHE A 77 4.26 10.29 31.45
CA PHE A 77 5.21 9.31 30.94
C PHE A 77 4.45 8.16 30.26
N TRP A 78 4.83 7.84 29.03
CA TRP A 78 4.37 6.66 28.30
C TRP A 78 5.53 5.71 28.04
N LEU A 79 5.26 4.42 28.24
CA LEU A 79 6.24 3.34 28.03
C LEU A 79 5.66 2.27 27.12
N ALA A 80 6.33 2.01 26.00
CA ALA A 80 6.07 0.86 25.14
C ALA A 80 6.97 -0.32 25.51
N ILE A 81 6.42 -1.52 25.59
CA ILE A 81 7.19 -2.75 25.87
C ILE A 81 6.47 -4.01 25.34
N GLY A 82 7.23 -5.06 25.07
CA GLY A 82 6.73 -6.41 24.77
C GLY A 82 6.34 -7.20 26.02
N ASP A 83 5.89 -8.44 25.81
CA ASP A 83 5.36 -9.32 26.88
C ASP A 83 6.39 -9.59 28.00
N GLU A 84 7.67 -9.74 27.63
CA GLU A 84 8.73 -10.30 28.49
C GLU A 84 8.98 -9.53 29.78
N TYR A 85 8.84 -8.20 29.73
CA TYR A 85 9.22 -7.30 30.81
C TYR A 85 8.11 -6.30 31.17
N ALA A 86 6.89 -6.53 30.68
CA ALA A 86 5.78 -5.60 30.87
C ALA A 86 5.43 -5.40 32.35
N ALA A 87 5.41 -6.48 33.13
CA ALA A 87 5.10 -6.40 34.55
C ALA A 87 6.23 -5.72 35.35
N GLU A 88 7.48 -6.10 35.05
CA GLU A 88 8.70 -5.63 35.68
C GLU A 88 8.86 -4.12 35.48
N LEU A 89 8.81 -3.64 34.24
CA LEU A 89 8.96 -2.22 33.94
C LEU A 89 7.80 -1.38 34.48
N LYS A 90 6.57 -1.93 34.53
CA LYS A 90 5.47 -1.26 35.22
C LYS A 90 5.75 -1.09 36.71
N LEU A 91 6.20 -2.15 37.38
CA LEU A 91 6.52 -2.10 38.80
C LEU A 91 7.70 -1.17 39.07
N GLU A 92 8.73 -1.17 38.23
CA GLU A 92 9.86 -0.25 38.34
C GLU A 92 9.45 1.22 38.18
N ALA A 93 8.61 1.54 37.20
CA ALA A 93 8.06 2.89 37.07
C ALA A 93 7.33 3.33 38.35
N GLN A 94 6.56 2.44 38.97
CA GLN A 94 5.88 2.72 40.25
C GLN A 94 6.87 2.91 41.40
N LYS A 95 7.97 2.14 41.46
CA LYS A 95 9.03 2.30 42.47
C LYS A 95 9.76 3.64 42.32
N VAL A 96 9.98 4.10 41.09
CA VAL A 96 10.56 5.42 40.80
C VAL A 96 9.66 6.57 41.29
N GLY A 97 8.35 6.34 41.35
CA GLY A 97 7.37 7.31 41.87
C GLY A 97 6.20 7.60 40.92
N PHE A 98 6.13 6.95 39.75
CA PHE A 98 5.04 7.17 38.81
C PHE A 98 3.72 6.53 39.26
N HIS A 99 2.61 7.19 38.92
CA HIS A 99 1.27 6.68 39.16
C HIS A 99 0.63 6.15 37.87
N PRO A 100 0.27 4.85 37.80
CA PRO A 100 -0.34 4.27 36.60
C PRO A 100 -1.77 4.77 36.44
N ARG A 101 -2.10 5.20 35.22
CA ARG A 101 -3.45 5.62 34.81
C ARG A 101 -4.15 4.58 33.97
N SER A 102 -3.41 3.95 33.06
CA SER A 102 -3.94 2.91 32.17
C SER A 102 -2.84 1.97 31.74
N TRP A 103 -3.19 0.68 31.62
CA TRP A 103 -2.42 -0.28 30.85
C TRP A 103 -3.12 -0.44 29.51
N VAL A 104 -2.62 0.27 28.50
CA VAL A 104 -3.20 0.24 27.16
C VAL A 104 -2.64 -0.94 26.38
N ILE A 105 -3.51 -1.65 25.68
CA ILE A 105 -3.14 -2.73 24.75
C ILE A 105 -3.19 -2.17 23.33
N TRP A 106 -2.03 -2.03 22.71
CA TRP A 106 -1.94 -1.73 21.29
C TRP A 106 -1.97 -3.04 20.50
N TYR A 107 -3.14 -3.37 19.97
CA TYR A 107 -3.37 -4.57 19.19
C TYR A 107 -2.98 -4.43 17.72
N TYR A 108 -2.42 -5.49 17.15
CA TYR A 108 -2.13 -5.62 15.74
C TYR A 108 -2.17 -7.08 15.24
N THR A 109 -2.72 -7.35 14.06
CA THR A 109 -2.96 -8.74 13.58
C THR A 109 -1.76 -9.43 12.95
N PHE A 110 -0.79 -8.69 12.38
CA PHE A 110 0.45 -9.28 11.90
C PHE A 110 1.40 -9.37 13.09
N GLY A 111 1.67 -10.58 13.57
CA GLY A 111 2.56 -10.92 14.67
C GLY A 111 3.66 -11.90 14.26
N VAL A 112 4.63 -12.15 15.14
CA VAL A 112 5.57 -13.27 14.93
C VAL A 112 4.83 -14.57 15.23
N HIS A 113 4.66 -15.42 14.22
CA HIS A 113 4.02 -16.72 14.39
C HIS A 113 4.79 -17.56 15.42
N CYS A 114 4.10 -17.95 16.49
CA CYS A 114 4.66 -18.77 17.55
C CYS A 114 4.18 -20.23 17.39
N LYS A 115 5.10 -21.20 17.49
CA LYS A 115 4.78 -22.64 17.36
C LYS A 115 4.29 -23.28 18.67
N THR A 116 4.79 -22.80 19.80
CA THR A 116 4.63 -23.42 21.13
C THR A 116 3.89 -22.53 22.13
N LYS A 117 3.43 -21.36 21.69
CA LYS A 117 2.65 -20.40 22.49
C LYS A 117 1.73 -19.56 21.60
N PHE A 118 0.85 -18.77 22.22
CA PHE A 118 -0.01 -17.83 21.48
C PHE A 118 0.81 -16.82 20.68
N THR A 119 0.30 -16.44 19.51
CA THR A 119 0.95 -15.46 18.64
C THR A 119 0.95 -14.08 19.27
N ARG A 120 2.12 -13.44 19.29
CA ARG A 120 2.27 -12.06 19.77
C ARG A 120 1.58 -11.10 18.81
N SER A 121 0.50 -10.49 19.26
CA SER A 121 -0.40 -9.64 18.46
C SER A 121 -0.69 -8.31 19.14
N HIS A 122 0.13 -7.91 20.11
CA HIS A 122 0.01 -6.63 20.76
C HIS A 122 1.34 -6.16 21.35
N ALA A 123 1.40 -4.89 21.69
CA ALA A 123 2.40 -4.32 22.58
C ALA A 123 1.68 -3.67 23.77
N HIS A 124 2.39 -3.57 24.88
CA HIS A 124 1.90 -2.90 26.08
C HIS A 124 2.32 -1.43 26.04
N LEU A 125 1.34 -0.54 26.23
CA LEU A 125 1.56 0.89 26.39
C LEU A 125 1.12 1.30 27.80
N PHE A 126 2.07 1.59 28.67
CA PHE A 126 1.74 2.07 30.01
C PHE A 126 1.62 3.58 30.00
N TYR A 127 0.49 4.08 30.49
CA TYR A 127 0.27 5.51 30.72
C TYR A 127 0.45 5.82 32.20
N PHE A 128 1.49 6.57 32.51
CA PHE A 128 1.82 7.06 33.84
C PHE A 128 1.73 8.58 33.93
N VAL A 129 1.47 9.07 35.15
CA VAL A 129 1.56 10.50 35.49
C VAL A 129 2.45 10.67 36.71
N LYS A 130 3.05 11.85 36.85
CA LYS A 130 3.86 12.20 38.00
C LYS A 130 3.02 12.52 39.23
N ASP A 131 1.95 13.30 39.08
CA ASP A 131 0.95 13.55 40.12
C ASP A 131 -0.42 12.95 39.68
N PRO A 132 -1.08 12.10 40.50
CA PRO A 132 -2.36 11.49 40.16
C PRO A 132 -3.54 12.46 40.22
N LYS A 133 -3.38 13.62 40.83
CA LYS A 133 -4.38 14.69 40.99
C LYS A 133 -4.20 15.79 39.96
N GLU A 134 -2.97 16.19 39.65
CA GLU A 134 -2.65 17.31 38.77
C GLU A 134 -1.80 16.88 37.58
N PHE A 135 -2.41 16.67 36.41
CA PHE A 135 -1.70 16.26 35.20
C PHE A 135 -2.39 16.75 33.93
N THR A 136 -1.61 16.88 32.85
CA THR A 136 -2.14 17.30 31.54
C THR A 136 -2.90 16.16 30.88
N PHE A 137 -4.21 16.36 30.65
CA PHE A 137 -5.03 15.42 29.90
C PHE A 137 -6.16 16.13 29.12
N HIS A 138 -6.25 15.86 27.82
CA HIS A 138 -7.20 16.48 26.89
C HIS A 138 -8.19 15.44 26.35
N PRO A 139 -9.23 15.07 27.10
CA PRO A 139 -10.17 14.02 26.70
C PRO A 139 -10.88 14.33 25.38
N GLN A 140 -11.17 15.61 25.11
CA GLN A 140 -11.83 16.03 23.87
C GLN A 140 -10.95 15.91 22.63
N ALA A 141 -9.62 15.96 22.79
CA ALA A 141 -8.68 15.89 21.66
C ALA A 141 -8.56 14.47 21.07
N VAL A 142 -9.08 13.47 21.80
CA VAL A 142 -9.04 12.05 21.45
C VAL A 142 -10.39 11.36 21.63
N ALA A 143 -11.47 12.12 21.79
CA ALA A 143 -12.81 11.56 21.99
C ALA A 143 -13.29 10.84 20.72
N VAL A 144 -13.92 9.68 20.90
CA VAL A 144 -14.47 8.85 19.84
C VAL A 144 -15.98 8.73 19.98
N PRO A 145 -16.75 8.53 18.89
CA PRO A 145 -18.18 8.25 19.00
C PRO A 145 -18.45 7.04 19.89
N SER A 146 -19.56 7.09 20.63
CA SER A 146 -19.98 5.97 21.48
C SER A 146 -20.86 4.98 20.72
N ALA A 147 -20.87 3.71 21.12
CA ALA A 147 -21.82 2.72 20.61
C ALA A 147 -23.29 3.16 20.82
N ARG A 148 -23.59 3.90 21.89
CA ARG A 148 -24.92 4.50 22.12
C ARG A 148 -25.33 5.47 21.01
N GLN A 149 -24.36 6.19 20.47
CA GLN A 149 -24.55 7.12 19.36
C GLN A 149 -24.61 6.38 18.02
N LEU A 150 -23.70 5.45 17.77
CA LEU A 150 -23.56 4.78 16.47
C LEU A 150 -24.57 3.65 16.24
N VAL A 151 -24.92 2.88 17.28
CA VAL A 151 -25.72 1.65 17.15
C VAL A 151 -27.13 1.85 17.67
N TYR A 152 -27.28 2.43 18.87
CA TYR A 152 -28.57 2.45 19.56
C TYR A 152 -29.40 3.71 19.29
N GLY A 153 -28.84 4.73 18.63
CA GLY A 153 -29.50 6.02 18.44
C GLY A 153 -29.99 6.66 19.74
N ASP A 154 -29.34 6.35 20.87
CA ASP A 154 -29.78 6.76 22.19
C ASP A 154 -29.56 8.26 22.37
N LYS A 155 -30.66 9.01 22.56
CA LYS A 155 -30.62 10.47 22.74
C LYS A 155 -29.82 10.93 23.96
N ARG A 156 -29.53 10.03 24.91
CA ARG A 156 -28.65 10.30 26.07
C ARG A 156 -27.17 10.18 25.73
N ALA A 157 -26.81 9.73 24.53
CA ALA A 157 -25.42 9.68 24.10
C ALA A 157 -24.83 11.10 24.09
N ASN A 158 -23.63 11.25 24.65
CA ASN A 158 -22.94 12.53 24.58
C ASN A 158 -22.55 12.81 23.10
N PRO A 159 -23.05 13.90 22.49
CA PRO A 159 -22.74 14.21 21.09
C PRO A 159 -21.26 14.50 20.85
N LYS A 160 -20.50 14.85 21.91
CA LYS A 160 -19.05 15.05 21.87
C LYS A 160 -18.24 13.75 21.96
N GLY A 161 -18.90 12.59 22.04
CA GLY A 161 -18.27 11.29 22.13
C GLY A 161 -17.90 10.86 23.55
N ARG A 162 -17.07 9.81 23.64
CA ARG A 162 -16.51 9.22 24.86
C ARG A 162 -15.00 9.07 24.74
N MET A 163 -14.33 8.74 25.83
CA MET A 163 -12.93 8.31 25.77
C MET A 163 -12.79 7.02 24.95
N PRO A 164 -11.71 6.85 24.18
CA PRO A 164 -11.34 5.56 23.63
C PRO A 164 -11.21 4.52 24.75
N ASP A 165 -11.46 3.27 24.39
CA ASP A 165 -11.16 2.14 25.26
C ASP A 165 -9.63 2.00 25.42
N ASP A 166 -9.19 1.36 26.49
CA ASP A 166 -7.77 1.07 26.76
C ASP A 166 -7.22 -0.09 25.91
N THR A 167 -8.08 -0.77 25.16
CA THR A 167 -7.70 -1.72 24.12
C THR A 167 -7.90 -1.05 22.76
N TRP A 168 -6.80 -0.71 22.09
CA TRP A 168 -6.82 0.04 20.82
C TRP A 168 -7.06 -0.89 19.64
N ILE A 169 -8.30 -1.35 19.55
CA ILE A 169 -8.88 -2.12 18.44
C ILE A 169 -10.02 -1.35 17.79
N LEU A 170 -10.29 -1.64 16.52
CA LEU A 170 -11.55 -1.28 15.89
C LEU A 170 -12.66 -2.13 16.47
N ARG A 171 -13.72 -1.48 16.92
CA ARG A 171 -14.85 -2.18 17.52
C ARG A 171 -15.87 -2.46 16.43
N PRO A 172 -16.69 -3.53 16.57
CA PRO A 172 -17.77 -3.79 15.62
C PRO A 172 -18.70 -2.59 15.39
N GLN A 173 -18.84 -1.69 16.38
CA GLN A 173 -19.67 -0.50 16.26
C GLN A 173 -19.03 0.62 15.42
N ASP A 174 -17.71 0.59 15.25
CA ASP A 174 -16.97 1.55 14.42
C ASP A 174 -17.08 1.18 12.92
N CYS A 175 -17.48 -0.05 12.62
CA CYS A 175 -17.68 -0.62 11.28
C CYS A 175 -19.13 -1.10 11.10
N VAL A 176 -20.07 -0.16 10.88
CA VAL A 176 -21.53 -0.43 10.84
C VAL A 176 -21.93 -1.45 9.75
N ASP A 177 -21.16 -1.53 8.67
CA ASP A 177 -21.38 -2.47 7.55
C ASP A 177 -20.74 -3.86 7.80
N GLY A 178 -20.12 -4.07 8.97
CA GLY A 178 -19.32 -5.24 9.31
C GLY A 178 -17.91 -5.20 8.73
N PHE A 179 -17.02 -6.07 9.21
CA PHE A 179 -15.68 -6.22 8.63
C PHE A 179 -15.76 -7.07 7.35
N THR A 180 -15.26 -6.55 6.25
CA THR A 180 -15.00 -7.29 5.01
C THR A 180 -13.69 -8.09 5.12
N PRO A 181 -13.45 -9.10 4.26
CA PRO A 181 -12.20 -9.88 4.30
C PRO A 181 -10.90 -9.08 4.08
N ASP A 182 -10.99 -7.84 3.60
CA ASP A 182 -9.84 -6.95 3.37
C ASP A 182 -9.66 -5.90 4.50
N GLU A 183 -10.50 -5.96 5.53
CA GLU A 183 -10.44 -5.10 6.71
C GLU A 183 -9.86 -5.84 7.91
N ASP A 184 -9.33 -5.07 8.86
CA ASP A 184 -8.58 -5.56 10.01
C ASP A 184 -9.15 -4.93 11.29
N MET A 185 -8.85 -5.51 12.45
CA MET A 185 -9.32 -5.10 13.77
C MET A 185 -8.35 -4.16 14.50
N TRP A 186 -7.14 -3.87 14.00
CA TRP A 186 -6.26 -2.90 14.67
C TRP A 186 -6.81 -1.48 14.59
N TYR A 187 -6.66 -0.71 15.67
CA TYR A 187 -6.90 0.72 15.59
C TYR A 187 -5.71 1.46 14.99
N PHE A 188 -4.49 1.08 15.35
CA PHE A 188 -3.28 1.63 14.73
C PHE A 188 -2.48 0.46 14.16
N PRO A 189 -2.26 0.38 12.84
CA PRO A 189 -1.46 -0.69 12.26
C PRO A 189 0.02 -0.52 12.62
N ARG A 190 0.77 -1.61 12.75
CA ARG A 190 2.25 -1.53 12.74
C ARG A 190 2.74 -0.98 11.40
N VAL A 191 3.84 -0.23 11.39
CA VAL A 191 4.43 0.31 10.16
C VAL A 191 5.16 -0.79 9.38
N ALA A 192 4.44 -1.47 8.49
CA ALA A 192 5.00 -2.52 7.65
C ALA A 192 5.93 -1.95 6.56
N GLY A 193 6.82 -2.78 6.01
CA GLY A 193 7.78 -2.39 4.98
C GLY A 193 7.15 -1.86 3.68
N THR A 194 5.84 -2.08 3.50
CA THR A 194 5.10 -1.59 2.35
C THR A 194 4.47 -0.23 2.58
N PHE A 195 4.49 0.28 3.80
CA PHE A 195 3.74 1.47 4.18
C PHE A 195 4.40 2.73 3.67
N LYS A 196 3.61 3.71 3.21
CA LYS A 196 4.11 5.01 2.75
C LYS A 196 4.89 5.72 3.86
N GLU A 197 4.40 5.58 5.09
CA GLU A 197 5.01 6.10 6.32
C GLU A 197 6.38 5.47 6.61
N ARG A 198 6.67 4.26 6.11
CA ARG A 198 7.91 3.55 6.41
C ARG A 198 9.12 4.33 5.93
N ALA A 199 9.95 4.78 6.86
CA ALA A 199 11.18 5.51 6.55
C ALA A 199 12.29 4.59 6.00
N GLY A 200 12.27 3.31 6.39
CA GLY A 200 13.08 2.26 5.77
C GLY A 200 14.46 2.03 6.39
N PHE A 201 14.87 2.83 7.39
CA PHE A 201 16.17 2.71 8.04
C PHE A 201 16.15 2.13 9.47
N HIS A 202 14.97 2.00 10.07
CA HIS A 202 14.79 1.40 11.40
C HIS A 202 13.75 0.28 11.32
N GLY A 203 14.01 -0.86 11.97
CA GLY A 203 13.14 -2.04 11.91
C GLY A 203 11.79 -1.85 12.60
N CYS A 204 11.83 -1.23 13.78
CA CYS A 204 10.71 -1.05 14.71
C CYS A 204 10.23 0.40 14.70
N GLN A 205 9.71 0.89 13.56
CA GLN A 205 9.17 2.25 13.48
C GLN A 205 7.75 2.30 14.09
N MET A 206 7.53 3.21 15.04
CA MET A 206 6.20 3.50 15.59
C MET A 206 5.29 4.22 14.59
N PRO A 207 3.95 4.02 14.65
CA PRO A 207 3.00 4.72 13.77
C PRO A 207 2.76 6.17 14.20
N GLU A 208 2.72 7.10 13.25
CA GLU A 208 2.50 8.52 13.54
C GLU A 208 1.15 8.80 14.20
N GLN A 209 0.06 8.16 13.77
CA GLN A 209 -1.27 8.37 14.36
C GLN A 209 -1.38 7.84 15.80
N LEU A 210 -0.62 6.79 16.14
CA LEU A 210 -0.54 6.29 17.52
C LEU A 210 0.13 7.34 18.42
N MET A 211 1.26 7.90 17.98
CA MET A 211 1.92 9.02 18.66
C MET A 211 1.03 10.26 18.69
N GLY A 212 0.30 10.52 17.61
CA GLY A 212 -0.60 11.66 17.49
C GLY A 212 -1.69 11.64 18.54
N ARG A 213 -2.27 10.46 18.84
CA ARG A 213 -3.23 10.29 19.93
C ARG A 213 -2.61 10.61 21.29
N ILE A 214 -1.44 10.05 21.59
CA ILE A 214 -0.76 10.26 22.88
C ILE A 214 -0.39 11.73 23.08
N ILE A 215 0.26 12.35 22.09
CA ILE A 215 0.74 13.73 22.18
C ILE A 215 -0.44 14.71 22.29
N ARG A 216 -1.54 14.49 21.53
CA ARG A 216 -2.75 15.32 21.65
C ARG A 216 -3.42 15.18 23.01
N ALA A 217 -3.44 13.99 23.60
CA ALA A 217 -4.06 13.76 24.89
C ALA A 217 -3.22 14.33 26.04
N CYS A 218 -1.90 14.27 25.98
CA CYS A 218 -1.04 14.45 27.15
C CYS A 218 -0.06 15.64 27.06
N SER A 219 -0.27 16.57 26.13
CA SER A 219 0.56 17.79 26.01
C SER A 219 -0.21 18.91 25.30
N ASN A 220 0.24 20.15 25.52
CA ASN A 220 -0.21 21.35 24.83
C ASN A 220 0.76 21.74 23.70
N PRO A 221 0.31 22.50 22.67
CA PRO A 221 1.24 23.16 21.76
C PRO A 221 2.28 23.99 22.53
N GLY A 222 3.54 23.92 22.11
CA GLY A 222 4.68 24.55 22.79
C GLY A 222 5.28 23.77 23.97
N ASP A 223 4.60 22.75 24.47
CA ASP A 223 5.17 21.85 25.48
C ASP A 223 6.36 21.07 24.92
N VAL A 224 7.26 20.63 25.80
CA VAL A 224 8.44 19.85 25.43
C VAL A 224 8.11 18.36 25.49
N VAL A 225 8.28 17.68 24.36
CA VAL A 225 8.14 16.22 24.21
C VAL A 225 9.52 15.58 24.05
N VAL A 226 9.80 14.54 24.84
CA VAL A 226 11.08 13.83 24.81
C VAL A 226 10.90 12.36 24.48
N ASP A 227 11.83 11.86 23.68
CA ASP A 227 12.01 10.45 23.39
C ASP A 227 13.43 10.01 23.80
N PRO A 228 13.62 9.21 24.86
CA PRO A 228 14.94 8.74 25.26
C PRO A 228 15.57 7.75 24.26
N PHE A 229 14.77 7.17 23.35
CA PHE A 229 15.14 6.09 22.44
C PHE A 229 14.68 6.41 21.01
N SER A 230 15.26 7.45 20.40
CA SER A 230 14.75 8.06 19.17
C SER A 230 14.42 7.05 18.07
N GLY A 231 15.32 6.10 17.80
CA GLY A 231 15.24 5.09 16.76
C GLY A 231 14.88 5.69 15.39
N SER A 232 13.64 5.49 14.97
CA SER A 232 13.09 6.06 13.72
C SER A 232 12.70 7.56 13.78
N SER A 233 12.83 8.17 14.95
CA SER A 233 12.46 9.54 15.32
C SER A 233 10.98 9.88 15.15
N THR A 234 10.09 8.89 15.28
CA THR A 234 8.64 9.08 15.08
C THR A 234 8.05 10.03 16.12
N THR A 235 8.32 9.82 17.41
CA THR A 235 7.78 10.62 18.52
C THR A 235 8.05 12.12 18.31
N ILE A 236 9.31 12.48 18.09
CA ILE A 236 9.72 13.87 17.92
C ILE A 236 9.31 14.46 16.58
N THR A 237 9.21 13.65 15.51
CA THR A 237 8.63 14.09 14.24
C THR A 237 7.17 14.48 14.43
N VAL A 238 6.38 13.65 15.11
CA VAL A 238 4.96 13.94 15.38
C VAL A 238 4.80 15.11 16.35
N ALA A 239 5.67 15.24 17.36
CA ALA A 239 5.69 16.39 18.25
C ALA A 239 5.85 17.70 17.44
N LYS A 240 6.83 17.75 16.52
CA LYS A 240 7.02 18.89 15.62
C LYS A 240 5.79 19.18 14.77
N LYS A 241 5.23 18.16 14.11
CA LYS A 241 4.02 18.31 13.27
C LYS A 241 2.85 18.88 14.07
N LEU A 242 2.71 18.48 15.34
CA LEU A 242 1.67 18.97 16.25
C LEU A 242 2.04 20.28 16.98
N GLY A 243 3.15 20.92 16.64
CA GLY A 243 3.55 22.21 17.21
C GLY A 243 4.04 22.13 18.66
N ARG A 244 4.65 21.01 19.05
CA ARG A 244 5.39 20.87 20.32
C ARG A 244 6.88 21.10 20.08
N GLU A 245 7.56 21.58 21.11
CA GLU A 245 9.02 21.54 21.17
C GLU A 245 9.47 20.12 21.47
N PHE A 246 10.67 19.74 21.06
CA PHE A 246 11.14 18.38 21.23
C PHE A 246 12.64 18.27 21.39
N PHE A 247 13.10 17.17 21.96
CA PHE A 247 14.47 16.65 21.79
C PHE A 247 14.48 15.14 22.04
N SER A 248 15.51 14.44 21.58
CA SER A 248 15.67 13.00 21.86
C SER A 248 17.13 12.62 22.06
N PHE A 249 17.37 11.41 22.53
CA PHE A 249 18.69 10.77 22.56
C PHE A 249 18.70 9.55 21.65
N GLU A 250 19.87 9.25 21.08
CA GLU A 250 20.05 8.09 20.20
C GLU A 250 21.52 7.66 20.21
N LEU A 251 21.77 6.36 20.43
CA LEU A 251 23.12 5.80 20.47
C LEU A 251 23.71 5.71 19.07
N SER A 252 22.91 5.27 18.09
CA SER A 252 23.36 5.08 16.72
C SER A 252 23.57 6.40 16.00
N LYS A 253 24.80 6.64 15.54
CA LYS A 253 25.12 7.83 14.72
C LYS A 253 24.37 7.82 13.39
N ASP A 254 24.09 6.65 12.83
CA ASP A 254 23.36 6.51 11.58
C ASP A 254 21.87 6.83 11.78
N TYR A 255 21.26 6.37 12.88
CA TYR A 255 19.90 6.75 13.24
C TYR A 255 19.79 8.23 13.58
N VAL A 256 20.77 8.83 14.27
CA VAL A 256 20.83 10.29 14.49
C VAL A 256 20.81 11.03 13.17
N LYS A 257 21.64 10.63 12.20
CA LYS A 257 21.74 11.29 10.89
C LYS A 257 20.43 11.18 10.09
N LEU A 258 19.88 9.97 9.98
CA LEU A 258 18.67 9.70 9.19
C LEU A 258 17.41 10.25 9.86
N GLY A 259 17.33 10.13 11.19
CA GLY A 259 16.29 10.71 12.03
C GLY A 259 16.27 12.24 11.97
N THR A 260 17.44 12.89 12.03
CA THR A 260 17.55 14.35 11.90
C THR A 260 16.98 14.81 10.56
N LYS A 261 17.36 14.14 9.47
CA LYS A 261 16.81 14.45 8.13
C LYS A 261 15.29 14.26 8.06
N ARG A 262 14.75 13.21 8.71
CA ARG A 262 13.29 12.98 8.79
C ARG A 262 12.58 14.12 9.51
N VAL A 263 13.11 14.53 10.67
CA VAL A 263 12.55 15.60 11.50
C VAL A 263 12.67 16.96 10.81
N GLU A 264 13.79 17.25 10.14
CA GLU A 264 13.99 18.46 9.35
C GLU A 264 12.98 18.56 8.20
N GLY A 265 12.64 17.44 7.58
CA GLY A 265 11.65 17.37 6.49
C GLY A 265 10.19 17.57 6.91
N ALA A 266 9.88 17.53 8.20
CA ALA A 266 8.53 17.78 8.72
C ALA A 266 8.33 19.26 9.08
N CYS A 267 7.12 19.78 8.86
CA CYS A 267 6.72 21.14 9.21
C CYS A 267 5.62 21.12 10.29
N VAL A 268 5.56 22.19 11.07
CA VAL A 268 4.44 22.41 12.02
C VAL A 268 3.14 22.50 11.21
N GLY A 269 2.14 21.71 11.61
CA GLY A 269 0.84 21.62 10.93
C GLY A 269 0.76 20.57 9.83
N ASP A 270 1.84 19.84 9.54
CA ASP A 270 1.77 18.72 8.60
C ASP A 270 0.79 17.63 9.08
N VAL A 271 0.10 17.02 8.12
CA VAL A 271 -0.80 15.89 8.38
C VAL A 271 0.02 14.68 8.84
N LEU A 272 -0.45 14.00 9.88
CA LEU A 272 0.12 12.74 10.33
C LEU A 272 -0.18 11.62 9.32
N ASP A 273 0.79 10.77 9.02
CA ASP A 273 0.57 9.65 8.12
C ASP A 273 -0.40 8.62 8.73
N GLY A 274 -1.41 8.21 7.95
CA GLY A 274 -2.50 7.33 8.39
C GLY A 274 -3.79 8.08 8.71
N SER A 275 -4.87 7.35 9.00
CA SER A 275 -6.16 7.94 9.40
C SER A 275 -6.20 8.18 10.92
N GLU A 276 -6.74 9.32 11.35
CA GLU A 276 -6.90 9.64 12.78
C GLU A 276 -7.89 8.69 13.47
N GLU A 277 -8.93 8.26 12.74
CA GLU A 277 -10.01 7.39 13.17
C GLU A 277 -10.23 6.34 12.06
N PRO A 278 -9.40 5.29 12.01
CA PRO A 278 -9.38 4.36 10.89
C PRO A 278 -10.63 3.48 10.91
N LYS A 279 -11.73 3.93 10.31
CA LYS A 279 -12.93 3.10 10.10
C LYS A 279 -12.76 2.04 9.00
N VAL A 280 -11.54 1.93 8.48
CA VAL A 280 -11.08 1.01 7.45
C VAL A 280 -9.66 0.59 7.84
N SER A 281 -9.25 -0.61 7.44
CA SER A 281 -7.84 -1.04 7.54
C SER A 281 -6.90 0.02 6.94
N ALA A 282 -5.64 0.06 7.39
CA ALA A 282 -4.61 0.97 6.89
C ALA A 282 -4.76 1.15 5.36
N PRO A 283 -4.86 2.38 4.83
CA PRO A 283 -5.07 2.56 3.40
C PRO A 283 -3.99 1.80 2.65
N ALA A 284 -4.36 1.06 1.60
CA ALA A 284 -3.40 0.31 0.79
C ALA A 284 -2.25 1.25 0.41
N THR A 285 -1.06 0.97 0.94
CA THR A 285 0.11 1.79 0.69
C THR A 285 0.63 1.47 -0.71
N ASN A 286 0.07 2.27 -1.61
CA ASN A 286 0.11 2.29 -3.06
C ASN A 286 -0.72 1.18 -3.72
N GLY A 287 -1.38 1.55 -4.83
CA GLY A 287 -2.03 0.61 -5.73
C GLY A 287 -1.23 -0.68 -5.85
N SER A 288 -1.89 -1.77 -5.47
CA SER A 288 -1.53 -3.15 -5.77
C SER A 288 -0.08 -3.55 -5.47
N ARG A 289 0.26 -3.65 -4.18
CA ARG A 289 1.10 -4.78 -3.75
C ARG A 289 0.17 -5.96 -3.44
N LYS A 290 0.12 -6.98 -4.31
CA LYS A 290 -0.37 -8.31 -3.93
C LYS A 290 0.82 -9.27 -3.81
N THR A 291 1.19 -9.55 -2.57
CA THR A 291 2.05 -10.68 -2.19
C THR A 291 1.23 -11.97 -2.20
N ALA A 292 1.95 -13.05 -2.51
CA ALA A 292 1.45 -14.38 -2.75
C ALA A 292 0.64 -15.00 -1.59
N LYS A 293 -0.37 -15.79 -1.97
CA LYS A 293 -0.93 -16.86 -1.13
C LYS A 293 0.09 -17.99 -1.03
N LYS A 294 0.45 -18.38 0.19
CA LYS A 294 0.98 -19.73 0.49
C LYS A 294 -0.19 -20.73 0.46
N LYS A 295 0.01 -21.89 -0.14
CA LYS A 295 -0.79 -23.10 0.14
C LYS A 295 0.15 -24.25 0.51
N GLN A 296 -0.35 -25.03 1.45
CA GLN A 296 0.22 -26.22 2.11
C GLN A 296 1.01 -27.15 1.20
N VAL A 297 2.13 -27.69 1.70
CA VAL A 297 2.48 -29.11 1.51
C VAL A 297 3.14 -29.63 2.80
N THR A 298 2.75 -30.86 3.11
CA THR A 298 3.11 -31.78 4.17
C THR A 298 4.57 -32.26 4.15
N THR A 299 4.97 -32.80 5.32
CA THR A 299 6.15 -33.64 5.65
C THR A 299 7.54 -33.02 5.56
N SER A 300 8.15 -32.84 6.74
CA SER A 300 9.58 -32.64 6.97
C SER A 300 10.43 -33.72 6.27
N PRO A 301 11.64 -33.37 5.83
CA PRO A 301 12.80 -33.70 6.67
C PRO A 301 13.68 -32.47 6.94
N GLU A 302 14.43 -32.55 8.03
CA GLU A 302 15.39 -31.57 8.54
C GLU A 302 16.38 -31.09 7.46
N LEU A 303 16.67 -29.79 7.41
CA LEU A 303 17.91 -29.26 6.82
C LEU A 303 18.37 -27.95 7.51
N PRO A 304 19.68 -27.68 7.50
CA PRO A 304 20.44 -26.95 8.51
C PRO A 304 20.52 -25.43 8.26
N ASN A 305 20.98 -24.71 9.29
CA ASN A 305 21.36 -23.30 9.25
C ASN A 305 22.21 -22.95 8.01
N LEU A 306 21.72 -22.02 7.20
CA LEU A 306 22.50 -21.26 6.23
C LEU A 306 22.16 -19.78 6.41
N LEU A 307 23.17 -19.02 6.83
CA LEU A 307 23.28 -17.58 6.58
C LEU A 307 23.01 -17.37 5.09
N PHE A 308 21.97 -16.61 4.74
CA PHE A 308 21.83 -16.07 3.38
C PHE A 308 22.70 -14.81 3.31
N ASP A 309 23.79 -14.89 2.57
CA ASP A 309 24.77 -13.82 2.43
C ASP A 309 24.18 -12.61 1.70
N LEU A 310 24.37 -11.41 2.25
CA LEU A 310 24.00 -10.14 1.60
C LEU A 310 24.72 -9.95 0.26
N GLU A 311 25.85 -10.64 0.06
CA GLU A 311 26.58 -10.73 -1.21
C GLU A 311 25.81 -11.55 -2.27
N GLU A 312 25.16 -12.65 -1.90
CA GLU A 312 24.36 -13.46 -2.84
C GLU A 312 23.16 -12.67 -3.38
N ALA A 313 22.47 -11.91 -2.52
CA ALA A 313 21.33 -11.07 -2.94
C ALA A 313 21.74 -9.89 -3.85
N GLN A 314 22.96 -9.36 -3.68
CA GLN A 314 23.54 -8.36 -4.58
C GLN A 314 23.99 -8.98 -5.90
N ASN A 315 24.60 -10.17 -5.86
CA ASN A 315 25.02 -10.94 -7.04
C ASN A 315 23.81 -11.36 -7.89
N GLU A 316 22.74 -11.88 -7.29
CA GLU A 316 21.49 -12.21 -8.00
C GLU A 316 20.88 -10.99 -8.71
N SER A 317 20.92 -9.83 -8.03
CA SER A 317 20.43 -8.57 -8.60
C SER A 317 21.23 -8.16 -9.84
N GLN A 318 22.55 -8.35 -9.80
CA GLN A 318 23.48 -8.02 -10.88
C GLN A 318 23.31 -8.99 -12.06
N SER A 319 23.22 -10.30 -11.81
CA SER A 319 23.07 -11.32 -12.85
C SER A 319 21.77 -11.15 -13.66
N ILE A 320 20.67 -10.71 -13.05
CA ILE A 320 19.43 -10.41 -13.80
C ILE A 320 19.58 -9.14 -14.66
N VAL A 321 20.30 -8.12 -14.18
CA VAL A 321 20.56 -6.90 -14.95
C VAL A 321 21.35 -7.24 -16.21
N GLU A 322 22.36 -8.10 -16.09
CA GLU A 322 23.19 -8.56 -17.22
C GLU A 322 22.41 -9.48 -18.18
N ALA A 323 21.64 -10.44 -17.65
CA ALA A 323 20.77 -11.29 -18.47
C ALA A 323 19.78 -10.45 -19.30
N PHE A 324 19.25 -9.37 -18.71
CA PHE A 324 18.41 -8.43 -19.43
C PHE A 324 19.19 -7.63 -20.47
N ALA A 325 20.40 -7.16 -20.16
CA ALA A 325 21.24 -6.41 -21.11
C ALA A 325 21.49 -7.21 -22.40
N ASP A 326 21.78 -8.51 -22.26
CA ASP A 326 22.03 -9.41 -23.39
C ASP A 326 20.77 -9.70 -24.22
N ALA A 327 19.62 -9.87 -23.56
CA ALA A 327 18.39 -10.29 -24.22
C ALA A 327 17.55 -9.14 -24.79
N ASN A 328 17.73 -7.90 -24.31
CA ASN A 328 16.77 -6.82 -24.59
C ASN A 328 16.81 -6.28 -26.02
N ARG A 329 17.93 -6.45 -26.76
CA ARG A 329 18.14 -5.93 -28.12
C ARG A 329 17.77 -4.44 -28.28
N GLY A 330 18.06 -3.65 -27.24
CA GLY A 330 17.75 -2.22 -27.13
C GLY A 330 16.28 -1.90 -26.81
N PHE A 331 15.42 -2.89 -26.58
CA PHE A 331 14.02 -2.69 -26.23
C PHE A 331 13.80 -2.58 -24.72
N SER A 332 12.72 -1.90 -24.33
CA SER A 332 12.31 -1.79 -22.92
C SER A 332 11.90 -3.13 -22.29
N VAL A 333 11.91 -3.21 -20.95
CA VAL A 333 11.37 -4.35 -20.20
C VAL A 333 9.91 -4.66 -20.56
N ASP A 334 9.04 -3.65 -20.74
CA ASP A 334 7.65 -3.90 -21.16
C ASP A 334 7.60 -4.66 -22.49
N ARG A 335 8.50 -4.31 -23.42
CA ARG A 335 8.58 -4.94 -24.72
C ARG A 335 9.15 -6.35 -24.63
N LEU A 336 10.23 -6.53 -23.87
CA LEU A 336 10.84 -7.85 -23.67
C LEU A 336 9.85 -8.83 -23.04
N ILE A 337 9.06 -8.42 -22.04
CA ILE A 337 8.05 -9.28 -21.41
C ILE A 337 6.86 -9.54 -22.35
N ALA A 338 6.44 -8.53 -23.12
CA ALA A 338 5.33 -8.68 -24.06
C ALA A 338 5.67 -9.55 -25.28
N ASP A 339 6.95 -9.63 -25.67
CA ASP A 339 7.42 -10.39 -26.82
C ASP A 339 7.87 -11.79 -26.38
N PRO A 340 7.15 -12.87 -26.75
CA PRO A 340 7.49 -14.22 -26.32
C PRO A 340 8.93 -14.62 -26.65
N LEU A 341 9.44 -14.19 -27.82
CA LEU A 341 10.78 -14.56 -28.27
C LEU A 341 11.86 -13.83 -27.46
N LEU A 342 11.67 -12.55 -27.17
CA LEU A 342 12.61 -11.81 -26.31
C LEU A 342 12.54 -12.29 -24.86
N ASN A 343 11.34 -12.67 -24.39
CA ASN A 343 11.21 -13.20 -23.04
C ASN A 343 11.88 -14.56 -22.89
N GLU A 344 11.75 -15.44 -23.90
CA GLU A 344 12.44 -16.72 -23.94
C GLU A 344 13.97 -16.56 -23.98
N ASP A 345 14.49 -15.64 -24.81
CA ASP A 345 15.92 -15.30 -24.85
C ASP A 345 16.40 -14.83 -23.47
N PHE A 346 15.63 -13.96 -22.79
CA PHE A 346 15.92 -13.54 -21.42
C PHE A 346 15.95 -14.69 -20.41
N GLN A 347 15.00 -15.64 -20.49
CA GLN A 347 15.04 -16.82 -19.63
C GLN A 347 16.29 -17.66 -19.86
N LEU A 348 16.68 -17.84 -21.12
CA LEU A 348 17.90 -18.56 -21.49
C LEU A 348 19.15 -17.85 -20.95
N GLN A 349 19.22 -16.52 -21.02
CA GLN A 349 20.34 -15.76 -20.44
C GLN A 349 20.38 -15.86 -18.91
N CYS A 350 19.22 -15.92 -18.26
CA CYS A 350 19.14 -16.19 -16.81
C CYS A 350 19.62 -17.61 -16.48
N ASP A 351 19.22 -18.62 -17.25
CA ASP A 351 19.65 -20.01 -17.05
C ASP A 351 21.16 -20.17 -17.22
N ARG A 352 21.75 -19.56 -18.25
CA ARG A 352 23.21 -19.56 -18.48
C ARG A 352 24.01 -18.94 -17.34
N ARG A 353 23.39 -18.05 -16.58
CA ARG A 353 23.98 -17.33 -15.44
C ARG A 353 23.58 -17.93 -14.10
N SER A 354 22.90 -19.09 -14.10
CA SER A 354 22.41 -19.75 -12.90
C SER A 354 21.55 -18.85 -12.02
N VAL A 355 20.80 -17.90 -12.62
CA VAL A 355 19.89 -17.03 -11.88
C VAL A 355 18.78 -17.89 -11.27
N PRO A 356 18.57 -17.87 -9.94
CA PRO A 356 17.56 -18.71 -9.31
C PRO A 356 16.13 -18.26 -9.64
N GLY A 357 15.18 -19.17 -9.42
CA GLY A 357 13.75 -18.92 -9.58
C GLY A 357 13.17 -19.29 -10.94
N THR A 358 11.84 -19.37 -10.97
CA THR A 358 11.03 -19.64 -12.15
C THR A 358 11.02 -18.46 -13.12
N GLY A 359 10.65 -18.69 -14.39
CA GLY A 359 10.53 -17.60 -15.36
C GLY A 359 9.55 -16.49 -14.93
N ALA A 360 8.51 -16.85 -14.17
CA ALA A 360 7.60 -15.89 -13.56
C ALA A 360 8.28 -15.02 -12.49
N GLU A 361 9.13 -15.60 -11.65
CA GLU A 361 9.86 -14.89 -10.61
C GLU A 361 10.94 -13.97 -11.20
N ARG A 362 11.68 -14.46 -12.20
CA ARG A 362 12.70 -13.66 -12.94
C ARG A 362 12.06 -12.47 -13.66
N ASN A 363 10.95 -12.68 -14.36
CA ASN A 363 10.19 -11.60 -15.02
C ASN A 363 9.67 -10.56 -14.02
N ARG A 364 9.14 -11.01 -12.87
CA ARG A 364 8.68 -10.10 -11.80
C ARG A 364 9.85 -9.31 -11.22
N PHE A 365 11.00 -9.95 -11.02
CA PHE A 365 12.20 -9.28 -10.52
C PHE A 365 12.70 -8.24 -11.51
N LEU A 366 12.72 -8.55 -12.80
CA LEU A 366 13.06 -7.60 -13.87
C LEU A 366 12.13 -6.38 -13.87
N PHE A 367 10.81 -6.57 -13.70
CA PHE A 367 9.87 -5.46 -13.53
C PHE A 367 10.17 -4.61 -12.28
N ARG A 368 10.58 -5.22 -11.17
CA ARG A 368 10.99 -4.49 -9.95
C ARG A 368 12.24 -3.65 -10.20
N LEU A 369 13.27 -4.21 -10.83
CA LEU A 369 14.50 -3.49 -11.18
C LEU A 369 14.22 -2.29 -12.09
N ARG A 370 13.28 -2.44 -13.04
CA ARG A 370 12.78 -1.33 -13.86
C ARG A 370 12.11 -0.26 -13.00
N LYS A 371 11.13 -0.64 -12.15
CA LYS A 371 10.35 0.29 -11.32
C LYS A 371 11.22 1.03 -10.30
N SER A 372 12.27 0.40 -9.76
CA SER A 372 13.22 1.01 -8.82
C SER A 372 14.31 1.87 -9.47
N GLY A 373 14.27 2.02 -10.81
CA GLY A 373 15.29 2.74 -11.58
C GLY A 373 16.69 2.11 -11.52
N LYS A 374 16.83 0.85 -11.07
CA LYS A 374 18.13 0.17 -10.99
C LYS A 374 18.69 -0.12 -12.39
N LEU A 375 17.84 -0.52 -13.34
CA LEU A 375 18.27 -0.72 -14.75
C LEU A 375 18.80 0.57 -15.39
N LYS A 376 18.17 1.72 -15.10
CA LYS A 376 18.61 3.03 -15.61
C LYS A 376 19.96 3.43 -14.99
N ARG A 377 20.16 3.19 -13.69
CA ARG A 377 21.42 3.47 -12.99
C ARG A 377 22.56 2.55 -13.45
N ALA A 378 22.23 1.32 -13.87
CA ALA A 378 23.17 0.38 -14.47
C ALA A 378 23.53 0.70 -15.94
N GLY A 379 23.03 1.81 -16.51
CA GLY A 379 23.41 2.24 -17.85
C GLY A 379 22.86 1.38 -19.00
N ILE A 380 21.88 0.50 -18.75
CA ILE A 380 21.35 -0.40 -19.79
C ILE A 380 20.59 0.39 -20.86
N GLU A 381 21.00 0.25 -22.13
CA GLU A 381 20.38 0.92 -23.26
C GLU A 381 18.99 0.34 -23.57
N THR A 382 17.98 1.21 -23.67
CA THR A 382 16.60 0.84 -24.04
C THR A 382 16.01 1.85 -25.05
N SER A 383 16.85 2.30 -25.98
CA SER A 383 16.55 3.38 -26.94
C SER A 383 15.57 2.97 -28.04
N LYS A 384 15.42 1.67 -28.33
CA LYS A 384 14.58 1.16 -29.41
C LYS A 384 13.11 1.20 -29.02
N ARG A 385 12.32 1.98 -29.77
CA ARG A 385 10.87 2.08 -29.58
C ARG A 385 10.15 0.88 -30.19
N THR A 386 9.10 0.42 -29.52
CA THR A 386 8.18 -0.57 -30.08
C THR A 386 7.23 0.10 -31.08
N SER A 387 7.29 -0.36 -32.33
CA SER A 387 6.61 0.20 -33.50
C SER A 387 5.18 -0.33 -33.70
N ILE A 388 4.37 -0.33 -32.63
CA ILE A 388 2.94 -0.70 -32.72
C ILE A 388 2.10 0.49 -32.25
N GLY A 389 1.47 1.16 -33.22
CA GLY A 389 0.63 2.35 -33.08
C GLY A 389 -0.81 2.04 -32.67
N TRP A 390 -1.55 3.08 -32.23
CA TRP A 390 -2.96 2.95 -31.81
C TRP A 390 -3.89 2.58 -32.97
N ASP A 391 -3.61 3.12 -34.15
CA ASP A 391 -4.24 2.80 -35.43
C ASP A 391 -4.06 1.32 -35.80
N GLN A 392 -2.85 0.78 -35.63
CA GLN A 392 -2.56 -0.62 -35.91
C GLN A 392 -3.24 -1.56 -34.93
N MET A 393 -3.38 -1.14 -33.67
CA MET A 393 -4.06 -1.93 -32.63
C MET A 393 -5.58 -1.83 -32.74
N GLU A 394 -6.14 -0.92 -33.55
CA GLU A 394 -7.57 -0.74 -33.64
C GLU A 394 -8.27 -2.08 -33.84
N PRO A 395 -8.03 -2.89 -34.87
CA PRO A 395 -8.85 -4.06 -35.16
C PRO A 395 -9.03 -5.05 -33.99
N PHE A 396 -8.05 -5.18 -33.09
CA PHE A 396 -8.02 -6.22 -32.05
C PHE A 396 -7.95 -5.69 -30.60
N LEU A 397 -8.01 -4.37 -30.39
CA LEU A 397 -7.92 -3.77 -29.06
C LEU A 397 -8.93 -4.35 -28.05
N PHE A 398 -10.18 -4.56 -28.47
CA PHE A 398 -11.22 -5.16 -27.62
C PHE A 398 -10.84 -6.58 -27.18
N ALA A 399 -10.20 -7.36 -28.05
CA ALA A 399 -9.86 -8.74 -27.76
C ALA A 399 -8.78 -8.83 -26.67
N ALA A 400 -7.78 -7.95 -26.74
CA ALA A 400 -6.78 -7.81 -25.69
C ALA A 400 -7.40 -7.36 -24.35
N GLU A 401 -8.34 -6.42 -24.39
CA GLU A 401 -9.06 -5.96 -23.20
C GLU A 401 -9.89 -7.08 -22.54
N ILE A 402 -10.71 -7.78 -23.33
CA ILE A 402 -11.57 -8.87 -22.84
C ILE A 402 -10.72 -10.03 -22.30
N ALA A 403 -9.66 -10.41 -23.02
CA ALA A 403 -8.76 -11.47 -22.58
C ALA A 403 -8.06 -11.10 -21.27
N TRP A 404 -7.61 -9.85 -21.12
CA TRP A 404 -7.04 -9.38 -19.86
C TRP A 404 -8.04 -9.49 -18.72
N ARG A 405 -9.27 -8.98 -18.91
CA ARG A 405 -10.32 -9.04 -17.89
C ARG A 405 -10.62 -10.48 -17.45
N GLN A 406 -10.85 -11.37 -18.42
CA GLN A 406 -11.22 -12.77 -18.13
C GLN A 406 -10.11 -13.55 -17.44
N VAL A 407 -8.85 -13.39 -17.87
CA VAL A 407 -7.73 -14.04 -17.17
C VAL A 407 -7.58 -13.45 -15.77
N SER A 408 -7.68 -12.13 -15.60
CA SER A 408 -7.57 -11.47 -14.29
C SER A 408 -8.61 -11.98 -13.29
N ASP A 409 -9.87 -12.14 -13.72
CA ASP A 409 -10.97 -12.62 -12.86
C ASP A 409 -10.77 -14.07 -12.38
N LEU A 410 -10.20 -14.93 -13.22
CA LEU A 410 -9.90 -16.32 -12.84
C LEU A 410 -8.83 -16.43 -11.74
N TYR A 411 -8.02 -15.39 -11.53
CA TYR A 411 -6.92 -15.38 -10.58
C TYR A 411 -7.01 -14.24 -9.57
N ALA A 412 -8.22 -14.02 -9.02
CA ALA A 412 -8.48 -13.08 -7.91
C ALA A 412 -8.09 -11.63 -8.23
N ASN A 413 -8.48 -11.15 -9.41
CA ASN A 413 -8.24 -9.78 -9.87
C ASN A 413 -6.74 -9.46 -9.95
N MET A 414 -5.99 -10.31 -10.67
CA MET A 414 -4.55 -10.17 -10.92
C MET A 414 -4.25 -8.98 -11.85
N SER A 415 -3.17 -8.26 -11.59
CA SER A 415 -2.73 -7.14 -12.44
C SER A 415 -2.18 -7.61 -13.80
N LEU A 416 -2.13 -6.72 -14.79
CA LEU A 416 -1.54 -7.04 -16.10
C LEU A 416 -0.04 -7.37 -16.01
N ASP A 417 0.71 -6.68 -15.14
CA ASP A 417 2.14 -6.96 -14.94
C ASP A 417 2.34 -8.39 -14.42
N GLU A 418 1.53 -8.82 -13.44
CA GLU A 418 1.59 -10.18 -12.88
C GLU A 418 1.19 -11.25 -13.90
N LEU A 419 0.15 -10.98 -14.70
CA LEU A 419 -0.31 -11.86 -15.77
C LEU A 419 0.77 -12.04 -16.83
N LEU A 420 1.34 -10.94 -17.35
CA LEU A 420 2.35 -11.00 -18.40
C LEU A 420 3.71 -11.52 -17.89
N SER A 421 3.97 -11.42 -16.59
CA SER A 421 5.19 -11.97 -16.00
C SER A 421 5.19 -13.50 -15.96
N ASP A 422 4.03 -14.17 -15.82
CA ASP A 422 3.95 -15.63 -15.85
C ASP A 422 3.72 -16.11 -17.30
N PRO A 423 4.70 -16.79 -17.94
CA PRO A 423 4.58 -17.22 -19.33
C PRO A 423 3.34 -18.08 -19.61
N ARG A 424 2.87 -18.87 -18.63
CA ARG A 424 1.67 -19.73 -18.79
C ARG A 424 0.40 -18.89 -18.81
N LEU A 425 0.32 -17.87 -17.96
CA LEU A 425 -0.83 -16.95 -17.93
C LEU A 425 -0.83 -16.04 -19.15
N ALA A 426 0.35 -15.59 -19.58
CA ALA A 426 0.51 -14.82 -20.80
C ALA A 426 0.09 -15.64 -22.04
N ALA A 427 0.44 -16.93 -22.12
CA ALA A 427 -0.04 -17.83 -23.18
C ALA A 427 -1.56 -18.07 -23.11
N LYS A 428 -2.15 -18.17 -21.92
CA LYS A 428 -3.61 -18.26 -21.73
C LYS A 428 -4.30 -16.99 -22.22
N PHE A 429 -3.74 -15.83 -21.90
CA PHE A 429 -4.19 -14.54 -22.42
C PHE A 429 -4.12 -14.50 -23.95
N ASP A 430 -3.01 -14.94 -24.56
CA ASP A 430 -2.88 -14.95 -26.03
C ASP A 430 -3.94 -15.84 -26.68
N LYS A 431 -4.19 -17.03 -26.12
CA LYS A 431 -5.20 -17.97 -26.61
C LYS A 431 -6.60 -17.34 -26.56
N LEU A 432 -6.93 -16.65 -25.47
CA LEU A 432 -8.22 -15.96 -25.33
C LEU A 432 -8.33 -14.77 -26.27
N ALA A 433 -7.32 -13.92 -26.37
CA ALA A 433 -7.32 -12.77 -27.27
C ALA A 433 -7.48 -13.23 -28.74
N LYS A 434 -6.74 -14.28 -29.13
CA LYS A 434 -6.86 -14.90 -30.46
C LYS A 434 -8.25 -15.48 -30.73
N ALA A 435 -8.94 -16.00 -29.71
CA ALA A 435 -10.31 -16.49 -29.85
C ALA A 435 -11.30 -15.34 -30.13
N TYR A 436 -11.12 -14.18 -29.50
CA TYR A 436 -11.97 -13.00 -29.75
C TYR A 436 -11.63 -12.25 -31.03
N SER A 437 -10.38 -12.32 -31.52
CA SER A 437 -9.95 -11.66 -32.76
C SER A 437 -8.75 -12.39 -33.34
N PRO A 438 -8.91 -13.39 -34.22
CA PRO A 438 -7.77 -14.12 -34.79
C PRO A 438 -6.95 -13.27 -35.77
N GLY A 439 -5.72 -13.70 -36.08
CA GLY A 439 -4.87 -13.09 -37.12
C GLY A 439 -3.71 -12.22 -36.60
N PHE A 440 -3.63 -11.98 -35.29
CA PHE A 440 -2.55 -11.19 -34.68
C PHE A 440 -1.65 -12.06 -33.79
N SER A 441 -0.41 -11.60 -33.62
CA SER A 441 0.62 -12.24 -32.81
C SER A 441 0.40 -12.01 -31.30
N PRO A 442 0.93 -12.90 -30.44
CA PRO A 442 0.95 -12.70 -28.98
C PRO A 442 1.43 -11.32 -28.55
N LEU A 443 2.50 -10.86 -29.18
CA LEU A 443 3.10 -9.56 -28.95
C LEU A 443 2.11 -8.42 -29.19
N GLU A 444 1.36 -8.47 -30.29
CA GLU A 444 0.37 -7.44 -30.61
C GLU A 444 -0.71 -7.35 -29.53
N TYR A 445 -1.30 -8.49 -29.11
CA TYR A 445 -2.31 -8.49 -28.05
C TYR A 445 -1.75 -7.99 -26.71
N ARG A 446 -0.59 -8.52 -26.29
CA ARG A 446 0.03 -8.16 -25.01
C ARG A 446 0.42 -6.68 -24.99
N TRP A 447 0.92 -6.15 -26.11
CA TRP A 447 1.26 -4.73 -26.25
C TRP A 447 0.01 -3.84 -26.24
N ALA A 448 -1.08 -4.26 -26.87
CA ALA A 448 -2.36 -3.56 -26.80
C ALA A 448 -2.89 -3.46 -25.37
N ALA A 449 -2.82 -4.55 -24.59
CA ALA A 449 -3.18 -4.52 -23.17
C ALA A 449 -2.28 -3.55 -22.36
N LEU A 450 -0.97 -3.56 -22.61
CA LEU A 450 -0.03 -2.63 -21.95
C LEU A 450 -0.33 -1.16 -22.28
N LYS A 451 -0.72 -0.87 -23.53
CA LYS A 451 -1.11 0.47 -23.98
C LYS A 451 -2.41 0.94 -23.34
N LEU A 452 -3.44 0.07 -23.30
CA LEU A 452 -4.69 0.31 -22.57
C LEU A 452 -4.41 0.66 -21.11
N ARG A 453 -3.58 -0.15 -20.43
CA ARG A 453 -3.19 0.10 -19.03
C ARG A 453 -2.49 1.45 -18.86
N LYS A 454 -1.46 1.73 -19.66
CA LYS A 454 -0.62 2.94 -19.52
C LYS A 454 -1.43 4.23 -19.69
N GLU A 455 -2.38 4.22 -20.62
CA GLU A 455 -3.16 5.40 -20.96
C GLU A 455 -4.51 5.46 -20.20
N GLY A 456 -4.98 4.35 -19.61
CA GLY A 456 -6.23 4.29 -18.83
C GLY A 456 -6.22 5.17 -17.58
N SER A 457 -5.07 5.31 -16.90
CA SER A 457 -4.92 6.22 -15.74
C SER A 457 -5.10 7.69 -16.12
N LYS A 458 -4.55 8.11 -17.27
CA LYS A 458 -4.75 9.45 -17.83
C LYS A 458 -6.18 9.65 -18.33
N GLY A 459 -6.78 8.59 -18.90
CA GLY A 459 -8.19 8.56 -19.32
C GLY A 459 -9.13 8.92 -18.17
N ARG A 460 -8.95 8.31 -16.99
CA ARG A 460 -9.75 8.60 -15.79
C ARG A 460 -9.68 10.04 -15.31
N SER A 461 -8.46 10.58 -15.23
CA SER A 461 -8.25 11.97 -14.79
C SER A 461 -8.96 12.94 -15.72
N ARG A 462 -8.79 12.75 -17.04
CA ARG A 462 -9.49 13.55 -18.07
C ARG A 462 -11.01 13.36 -18.06
N ALA A 463 -11.51 12.14 -17.85
CA ALA A 463 -12.94 11.84 -17.77
C ALA A 463 -13.63 12.49 -16.58
N SER A 464 -12.90 12.67 -15.47
CA SER A 464 -13.39 13.34 -14.26
C SER A 464 -13.44 14.85 -14.44
N ALA A 465 -12.51 15.42 -15.22
CA ALA A 465 -12.46 16.85 -15.53
C ALA A 465 -13.43 17.28 -16.67
N ALA A 466 -13.84 16.37 -17.55
CA ALA A 466 -14.68 16.68 -18.71
C ALA A 466 -16.15 16.25 -18.54
N THR A 467 -17.06 17.15 -18.91
CA THR A 467 -18.49 16.86 -19.01
C THR A 467 -18.79 15.93 -20.19
N PRO A 468 -19.90 15.15 -20.17
CA PRO A 468 -20.29 14.33 -21.31
C PRO A 468 -20.43 15.11 -22.63
N LYS A 469 -20.88 16.37 -22.55
CA LYS A 469 -20.97 17.30 -23.68
C LYS A 469 -19.60 17.62 -24.26
N GLN A 470 -18.60 17.92 -23.42
CA GLN A 470 -17.21 18.16 -23.86
C GLN A 470 -16.56 16.91 -24.46
N LEU A 471 -16.96 15.72 -24.01
CA LEU A 471 -16.53 14.45 -24.58
C LEU A 471 -17.33 14.07 -25.85
N GLY A 472 -18.39 14.80 -26.20
CA GLY A 472 -19.24 14.47 -27.35
C GLY A 472 -20.00 13.15 -27.22
N ILE A 473 -20.30 12.70 -25.99
CA ILE A 473 -20.99 11.43 -25.71
C ILE A 473 -22.28 11.63 -24.93
N ARG A 474 -23.21 10.67 -25.07
CA ARG A 474 -24.48 10.61 -24.33
C ARG A 474 -24.82 9.16 -23.94
N LYS A 475 -25.78 8.99 -23.03
CA LYS A 475 -26.33 7.66 -22.74
C LYS A 475 -27.09 7.09 -23.95
N PHE A 476 -27.07 5.76 -24.08
CA PHE A 476 -27.82 5.04 -25.12
C PHE A 476 -29.33 5.16 -24.85
N LYS A 477 -30.10 5.36 -25.93
CA LYS A 477 -31.55 5.43 -25.95
C LYS A 477 -32.10 4.19 -26.67
N LYS A 478 -33.40 3.92 -26.52
CA LYS A 478 -34.06 2.76 -27.15
C LYS A 478 -33.81 2.68 -28.67
N GLY A 479 -33.80 3.81 -29.37
CA GLY A 479 -33.55 3.86 -30.82
C GLY A 479 -32.09 3.61 -31.24
N ASP A 480 -31.14 3.58 -30.30
CA ASP A 480 -29.73 3.29 -30.60
C ASP A 480 -29.42 1.79 -30.57
N VAL A 481 -30.38 0.96 -30.13
CA VAL A 481 -30.18 -0.45 -29.80
C VAL A 481 -30.83 -1.34 -30.85
N THR A 482 -30.07 -2.30 -31.36
CA THR A 482 -30.56 -3.30 -32.32
C THR A 482 -30.10 -4.69 -31.89
N SER A 483 -30.94 -5.71 -32.09
CA SER A 483 -30.54 -7.11 -31.87
C SER A 483 -29.30 -7.43 -32.69
N LEU A 484 -28.27 -8.02 -32.06
CA LEU A 484 -26.97 -8.26 -32.69
C LEU A 484 -27.07 -9.05 -34.00
N ARG A 485 -28.02 -10.00 -34.07
CA ARG A 485 -28.27 -10.82 -35.27
C ARG A 485 -28.92 -10.05 -36.42
N LYS A 486 -29.53 -8.91 -36.15
CA LYS A 486 -30.23 -8.05 -37.12
C LYS A 486 -29.38 -6.84 -37.54
N VAL A 487 -28.18 -6.68 -36.99
CA VAL A 487 -27.30 -5.57 -37.35
C VAL A 487 -26.71 -5.82 -38.74
N ASP A 488 -27.07 -4.98 -39.71
CA ASP A 488 -26.35 -4.88 -40.97
C ASP A 488 -25.15 -3.94 -40.79
N PHE A 489 -23.96 -4.54 -40.63
CA PHE A 489 -22.74 -3.76 -40.45
C PHE A 489 -22.37 -2.91 -41.68
N ALA A 490 -22.83 -3.27 -42.89
CA ALA A 490 -22.54 -2.49 -44.10
C ALA A 490 -23.20 -1.09 -44.06
N CYS A 491 -24.34 -0.98 -43.37
CA CYS A 491 -25.07 0.27 -43.20
C CYS A 491 -24.50 1.18 -42.08
N ILE A 492 -23.53 0.70 -41.30
CA ILE A 492 -22.92 1.50 -40.22
C ILE A 492 -21.91 2.50 -40.80
N SER A 493 -21.86 3.72 -40.25
CA SER A 493 -20.88 4.73 -40.64
C SER A 493 -19.44 4.29 -40.38
N ARG A 494 -18.51 4.69 -41.26
CA ARG A 494 -17.05 4.56 -41.04
C ARG A 494 -16.48 5.62 -40.09
N GLY A 495 -17.31 6.53 -39.61
CA GLY A 495 -16.90 7.58 -38.69
C GLY A 495 -16.69 7.10 -37.25
N PRO A 496 -16.17 7.99 -36.40
CA PRO A 496 -15.95 7.69 -35.00
C PRO A 496 -17.26 7.47 -34.23
N GLY A 497 -17.21 6.67 -33.18
CA GLY A 497 -18.40 6.39 -32.37
C GLY A 497 -18.15 5.61 -31.09
N ILE A 498 -19.22 5.49 -30.32
CA ILE A 498 -19.30 4.66 -29.12
C ILE A 498 -20.29 3.52 -29.34
N TYR A 499 -20.06 2.40 -28.68
CA TYR A 499 -20.93 1.24 -28.75
C TYR A 499 -20.94 0.45 -27.44
N ALA A 500 -21.97 -0.37 -27.25
CA ALA A 500 -21.99 -1.33 -26.15
C ALA A 500 -22.78 -2.60 -26.49
N LEU A 501 -22.28 -3.73 -26.03
CA LEU A 501 -22.92 -5.04 -26.06
C LEU A 501 -23.69 -5.26 -24.76
N ARG A 502 -24.95 -5.68 -24.86
CA ARG A 502 -25.81 -5.98 -23.70
C ARG A 502 -26.76 -7.15 -23.98
N ASP A 503 -27.40 -7.68 -22.95
CA ASP A 503 -28.56 -8.58 -23.09
C ASP A 503 -29.90 -7.82 -23.09
N ALA A 504 -30.99 -8.56 -23.27
CA ALA A 504 -32.35 -8.05 -23.22
C ALA A 504 -32.74 -7.50 -21.83
N GLN A 505 -32.08 -7.96 -20.76
CA GLN A 505 -32.24 -7.52 -19.38
C GLN A 505 -31.43 -6.25 -19.05
N GLN A 506 -30.77 -5.66 -20.05
CA GLN A 506 -29.93 -4.47 -19.93
C GLN A 506 -28.66 -4.67 -19.09
N GLN A 507 -28.18 -5.91 -18.93
CA GLN A 507 -26.84 -6.16 -18.42
C GLN A 507 -25.82 -5.88 -19.54
N TYR A 508 -24.87 -5.01 -19.26
CA TYR A 508 -23.84 -4.66 -20.23
C TYR A 508 -22.65 -5.61 -20.10
N PHE A 509 -22.22 -6.16 -21.23
CA PHE A 509 -21.04 -7.02 -21.29
C PHE A 509 -19.80 -6.25 -21.69
N TYR A 510 -19.91 -5.38 -22.70
CA TYR A 510 -18.77 -4.59 -23.18
C TYR A 510 -19.24 -3.21 -23.61
N ALA A 511 -18.45 -2.17 -23.36
CA ALA A 511 -18.66 -0.83 -23.88
C ALA A 511 -17.32 -0.25 -24.37
N GLY A 512 -17.34 0.36 -25.55
CA GLY A 512 -16.13 0.82 -26.19
C GLY A 512 -16.35 2.02 -27.10
N GLU A 513 -15.25 2.50 -27.66
CA GLU A 513 -15.21 3.58 -28.63
C GLU A 513 -14.20 3.26 -29.73
N THR A 514 -14.32 3.90 -30.88
CA THR A 514 -13.50 3.57 -32.06
C THR A 514 -13.57 4.65 -33.12
N THR A 515 -12.47 4.84 -33.86
CA THR A 515 -12.35 5.84 -34.92
C THR A 515 -13.14 5.45 -36.16
N ASP A 516 -13.46 4.16 -36.28
CA ASP A 516 -14.21 3.59 -37.39
C ASP A 516 -15.20 2.54 -36.86
N LEU A 517 -16.45 2.98 -36.64
CA LEU A 517 -17.51 2.12 -36.12
C LEU A 517 -17.73 0.89 -36.99
N ARG A 518 -17.78 1.05 -38.32
CA ARG A 518 -18.01 -0.07 -39.23
C ARG A 518 -16.92 -1.12 -39.06
N SER A 519 -15.66 -0.73 -39.22
CA SER A 519 -14.53 -1.66 -39.18
C SER A 519 -14.41 -2.34 -37.81
N ARG A 520 -14.60 -1.59 -36.71
CA ARG A 520 -14.62 -2.14 -35.35
C ARG A 520 -15.71 -3.18 -35.15
N LEU A 521 -16.95 -2.83 -35.48
CA LEU A 521 -18.10 -3.68 -35.20
C LEU A 521 -18.08 -4.93 -36.08
N GLN A 522 -17.63 -4.81 -37.33
CA GLN A 522 -17.35 -5.97 -38.19
C GLN A 522 -16.26 -6.86 -37.57
N ALA A 523 -15.14 -6.29 -37.15
CA ALA A 523 -14.05 -7.07 -36.56
C ALA A 523 -14.50 -7.83 -35.30
N GLN A 524 -15.30 -7.19 -34.43
CA GLN A 524 -15.72 -7.75 -33.15
C GLN A 524 -16.92 -8.69 -33.23
N PHE A 525 -17.92 -8.38 -34.06
CA PHE A 525 -19.25 -8.97 -33.95
C PHE A 525 -19.76 -9.68 -35.21
N CYS A 526 -18.97 -9.73 -36.30
CA CYS A 526 -19.37 -10.51 -37.47
C CYS A 526 -19.48 -12.02 -37.12
N GLU A 527 -20.19 -12.77 -37.95
CA GLU A 527 -20.49 -14.17 -37.67
C GLU A 527 -19.24 -15.05 -37.52
N SER A 528 -18.23 -14.85 -38.39
CA SER A 528 -16.98 -15.59 -38.31
C SER A 528 -16.20 -15.32 -37.02
N THR A 529 -16.13 -14.07 -36.57
CA THR A 529 -15.51 -13.74 -35.27
C THR A 529 -16.32 -14.31 -34.11
N ARG A 530 -17.66 -14.18 -34.14
CA ARG A 530 -18.53 -14.72 -33.08
C ARG A 530 -18.43 -16.23 -32.95
N ALA A 531 -18.25 -16.94 -34.06
CA ALA A 531 -18.03 -18.38 -34.04
C ALA A 531 -16.75 -18.79 -33.29
N CYS A 532 -15.78 -17.88 -33.16
CA CYS A 532 -14.55 -18.09 -32.39
C CYS A 532 -14.69 -17.70 -30.91
N TRP A 533 -15.78 -17.04 -30.50
CA TRP A 533 -15.99 -16.69 -29.10
C TRP A 533 -16.15 -17.95 -28.22
N PRO A 534 -15.72 -17.91 -26.95
CA PRO A 534 -15.96 -19.01 -26.02
C PRO A 534 -17.45 -19.35 -25.90
N GLU A 535 -17.78 -20.64 -25.78
CA GLU A 535 -19.17 -21.12 -25.70
C GLU A 535 -19.97 -20.46 -24.55
N SER A 536 -19.30 -20.16 -23.43
CA SER A 536 -19.89 -19.43 -22.31
C SER A 536 -20.36 -18.01 -22.66
N ALA A 537 -19.71 -17.34 -23.62
CA ALA A 537 -20.13 -16.03 -24.12
C ALA A 537 -21.30 -16.13 -25.10
N LEU A 538 -21.41 -17.24 -25.83
CA LEU A 538 -22.49 -17.52 -26.80
C LEU A 538 -23.82 -17.94 -26.15
N LYS A 539 -23.78 -18.42 -24.90
CA LYS A 539 -24.97 -18.80 -24.11
C LYS A 539 -25.81 -17.61 -23.62
N GLN A 540 -25.34 -16.37 -23.81
CA GLN A 540 -26.10 -15.16 -23.50
C GLN A 540 -27.18 -14.97 -24.58
N GLU A 541 -28.41 -15.42 -24.31
CA GLU A 541 -29.52 -15.26 -25.25
C GLU A 541 -29.92 -13.78 -25.41
N GLY A 542 -30.33 -13.40 -26.62
CA GLY A 542 -30.90 -12.06 -26.85
C GLY A 542 -29.89 -10.90 -26.85
N LEU A 543 -28.63 -11.12 -27.24
CA LEU A 543 -27.64 -10.04 -27.34
C LEU A 543 -28.09 -8.88 -28.25
N GLU A 544 -27.87 -7.67 -27.77
CA GLU A 544 -28.16 -6.42 -28.44
C GLU A 544 -26.91 -5.53 -28.51
N LEU A 545 -26.84 -4.72 -29.57
CA LEU A 545 -25.78 -3.76 -29.80
C LEU A 545 -26.36 -2.35 -29.79
N ALA A 546 -25.84 -1.52 -28.89
CA ALA A 546 -26.10 -0.09 -28.85
C ALA A 546 -25.01 0.65 -29.62
N ILE A 547 -25.36 1.54 -30.56
CA ILE A 547 -24.40 2.24 -31.42
C ILE A 547 -24.74 3.72 -31.50
N VAL A 548 -23.76 4.59 -31.26
CA VAL A 548 -23.92 6.05 -31.41
C VAL A 548 -22.69 6.64 -32.10
N PRO A 549 -22.82 7.17 -33.33
CA PRO A 549 -21.79 7.98 -33.97
C PRO A 549 -21.49 9.25 -33.16
N VAL A 550 -20.23 9.67 -33.14
CA VAL A 550 -19.79 10.90 -32.46
C VAL A 550 -18.94 11.76 -33.42
N PRO A 551 -18.76 13.07 -33.16
CA PRO A 551 -18.07 13.96 -34.12
C PRO A 551 -16.56 13.70 -34.26
N SER A 552 -15.89 13.31 -33.17
CA SER A 552 -14.44 13.08 -33.10
C SER A 552 -14.12 12.27 -31.85
N ILE A 553 -13.00 11.53 -31.86
CA ILE A 553 -12.52 10.83 -30.66
C ILE A 553 -11.05 10.98 -30.28
N THR A 554 -10.19 11.49 -31.16
CA THR A 554 -8.73 11.44 -31.02
C THR A 554 -8.19 12.04 -29.71
N ASP A 555 -8.75 13.16 -29.23
CA ASP A 555 -8.17 13.88 -28.08
C ASP A 555 -8.61 13.34 -26.69
N ALA A 556 -9.66 12.52 -26.66
CA ALA A 556 -10.32 12.09 -25.42
C ALA A 556 -10.75 10.62 -25.41
N ARG A 557 -10.12 9.81 -26.26
CA ARG A 557 -10.39 8.39 -26.51
C ARG A 557 -10.71 7.58 -25.23
N LEU A 558 -9.73 7.47 -24.33
CA LEU A 558 -9.88 6.71 -23.09
C LEU A 558 -10.73 7.42 -22.04
N ALA A 559 -10.88 8.74 -22.10
CA ALA A 559 -11.78 9.45 -21.20
C ALA A 559 -13.26 9.12 -21.49
N ARG A 560 -13.60 8.90 -22.77
CA ARG A 560 -14.92 8.38 -23.15
C ARG A 560 -15.10 6.95 -22.66
N GLN A 561 -14.11 6.09 -22.90
CA GLN A 561 -14.15 4.71 -22.41
C GLN A 561 -14.38 4.68 -20.89
N SER A 562 -13.59 5.40 -20.09
CA SER A 562 -13.79 5.50 -18.63
C SER A 562 -15.21 5.95 -18.24
N ARG A 563 -15.80 6.90 -18.98
CA ARG A 563 -17.17 7.36 -18.72
C ARG A 563 -18.21 6.28 -19.06
N LEU A 564 -18.04 5.57 -20.17
CA LEU A 564 -18.91 4.44 -20.54
C LEU A 564 -18.86 3.34 -19.48
N LEU A 565 -17.66 2.99 -19.02
CA LEU A 565 -17.47 2.00 -17.95
C LEU A 565 -18.19 2.44 -16.66
N LYS A 566 -18.09 3.72 -16.29
CA LYS A 566 -18.79 4.26 -15.11
C LYS A 566 -20.31 4.19 -15.25
N TRP A 567 -20.86 4.46 -16.44
CA TRP A 567 -22.31 4.47 -16.68
C TRP A 567 -22.92 3.08 -16.72
N TYR A 568 -22.21 2.12 -17.31
CA TYR A 568 -22.79 0.83 -17.68
C TYR A 568 -22.23 -0.36 -16.91
N GLN A 569 -21.11 -0.18 -16.19
CA GLN A 569 -20.45 -1.23 -15.40
C GLN A 569 -20.32 -2.57 -16.16
N PRO A 570 -19.77 -2.56 -17.40
CA PRO A 570 -19.73 -3.76 -18.23
C PRO A 570 -18.79 -4.83 -17.65
N THR A 571 -19.14 -6.09 -17.82
CA THR A 571 -18.42 -7.21 -17.18
C THR A 571 -17.13 -7.65 -17.90
N TRP A 572 -17.00 -7.39 -19.20
CA TRP A 572 -15.87 -7.83 -20.04
C TRP A 572 -14.80 -6.77 -20.28
N ASN A 573 -15.08 -5.49 -20.05
CA ASN A 573 -14.04 -4.47 -20.10
C ASN A 573 -13.05 -4.63 -18.94
N PHE A 574 -11.82 -4.15 -19.12
CA PHE A 574 -10.85 -4.18 -18.03
C PHE A 574 -11.33 -3.26 -16.90
N ASN A 575 -11.14 -3.68 -15.64
CA ASN A 575 -11.45 -2.83 -14.51
C ASN A 575 -10.34 -1.79 -14.35
N GLU A 576 -10.67 -0.53 -14.63
CA GLU A 576 -9.75 0.58 -14.51
C GLU A 576 -9.10 0.70 -13.13
N ARG A 577 -9.79 0.31 -12.04
CA ARG A 577 -9.24 0.31 -10.67
C ARG A 577 -8.13 -0.73 -10.47
N LEU A 578 -8.08 -1.77 -11.32
CA LEU A 578 -7.08 -2.84 -11.31
C LEU A 578 -5.93 -2.61 -12.31
N ALA A 579 -5.95 -1.49 -13.05
CA ALA A 579 -4.97 -1.17 -14.08
C ALA A 579 -3.62 -0.64 -13.54
N VAL A 580 -3.43 -0.59 -12.22
CA VAL A 580 -2.19 -0.12 -11.57
C VAL A 580 -1.55 -1.24 -10.78
#